data_AF-A0A391NN85-F1
#
_entry.id   AF-A0A391NN85-F1
#
_cell.length_a   1.000
_cell.length_b   1.000
_cell.length_c   1.000
_cell.angle_alpha   90.00
_cell.angle_beta   90.00
_cell.angle_gamma   90.00
#
_symmetry.space_group_name_H-M   'P 1'
#
loop_
_entity.id
_entity.type
_entity.pdbx_description
1 polymer ?
#
loop_
_entity_poly.entity_id
_entity_poly.type
_entity_poly.pdbx_seq_one_letter_code
_entity_poly.pdbx_strand_id
1 'polypeptide(L)'
;MKSKLSKLGLRFAVCRGRIDRVELHGLRCCGYSAWVVERSGKRRQFAEGQRTVWSDQGSLKRVLQACGVREVYWRQPVSHDEMIGRPLGIEPERGLRIPLRAES
;
A
#
# COMPACT_ATOMS: atom_id res chain seq x y z
N MET A 1 -14.27 -11.89 3.24
CA MET A 1 -13.35 -11.95 2.06
C MET A 1 -12.68 -10.59 1.86
N LYS A 2 -11.35 -10.51 1.92
CA LYS A 2 -10.61 -9.27 1.63
C LYS A 2 -10.81 -8.90 0.15
N SER A 3 -11.51 -7.81 -0.13
CA SER A 3 -11.78 -7.35 -1.50
C SER A 3 -10.47 -6.90 -2.15
N LYS A 4 -10.05 -7.58 -3.23
CA LYS A 4 -8.87 -7.23 -4.03
C LYS A 4 -9.21 -6.07 -4.98
N LEU A 5 -8.21 -5.28 -5.36
CA LEU A 5 -8.30 -4.23 -6.37
C LEU A 5 -7.28 -4.50 -7.48
N SER A 6 -7.78 -4.67 -8.72
CA SER A 6 -6.93 -4.93 -9.88
C SER A 6 -6.17 -3.68 -10.32
N LYS A 7 -5.13 -3.88 -11.15
CA LYS A 7 -4.41 -2.81 -11.88
C LYS A 7 -5.33 -1.80 -12.57
N LEU A 8 -6.28 -2.30 -13.37
CA LEU A 8 -7.23 -1.45 -14.09
C LEU A 8 -8.17 -0.71 -13.12
N GLY A 9 -8.66 -1.41 -12.09
CA GLY A 9 -9.50 -0.81 -11.06
C GLY A 9 -8.79 0.30 -10.28
N LEU A 10 -7.51 0.10 -9.95
CA LEU A 10 -6.69 1.13 -9.30
C LEU A 10 -6.50 2.33 -10.22
N ARG A 11 -6.15 2.11 -11.49
CA ARG A 11 -5.99 3.19 -12.48
C ARG A 11 -7.27 4.03 -12.59
N PHE A 12 -8.44 3.40 -12.73
CA PHE A 12 -9.70 4.13 -12.75
C PHE A 12 -9.97 4.88 -11.44
N ALA A 13 -9.69 4.28 -10.29
CA ALA A 13 -9.91 4.93 -9.01
C ALA A 13 -9.01 6.16 -8.80
N VAL A 14 -7.74 6.08 -9.26
CA VAL A 14 -6.80 7.22 -9.27
C VAL A 14 -7.31 8.32 -10.21
N CYS A 15 -7.65 7.99 -11.46
CA CYS A 15 -8.15 8.96 -12.44
C CYS A 15 -9.43 9.68 -11.95
N ARG A 16 -10.25 9.01 -11.13
CA ARG A 16 -11.47 9.59 -10.54
C ARG A 16 -11.26 10.26 -9.18
N GLY A 17 -10.01 10.39 -8.71
CA GLY A 17 -9.70 11.02 -7.43
C GLY A 17 -10.25 10.27 -6.20
N ARG A 18 -10.55 8.97 -6.31
CA ARG A 18 -11.18 8.18 -5.25
C ARG A 18 -10.20 7.65 -4.20
N ILE A 19 -8.91 7.71 -4.50
CA ILE A 19 -7.86 7.20 -3.61
C ILE A 19 -7.50 8.28 -2.59
N ASP A 20 -7.52 7.92 -1.31
CA ASP A 20 -6.93 8.73 -0.23
C ASP A 20 -5.42 8.44 -0.19
N ARG A 21 -5.04 7.16 -0.07
CA ARG A 21 -3.63 6.75 -0.02
C ARG A 21 -3.42 5.31 -0.48
N VAL A 22 -2.18 5.02 -0.85
CA VAL A 22 -1.69 3.66 -1.09
C VAL A 22 -0.65 3.33 -0.05
N GLU A 23 -0.88 2.29 0.73
CA GLU A 23 -0.01 1.83 1.79
C GLU A 23 0.89 0.70 1.28
N LEU A 24 2.18 0.80 1.53
CA LEU A 24 3.18 -0.19 1.19
C LEU A 24 3.60 -0.93 2.46
N HIS A 25 3.55 -2.26 2.42
CA HIS A 25 3.78 -3.13 3.59
C HIS A 25 4.92 -4.10 3.30
N GLY A 26 5.93 -4.12 4.18
CA GLY A 26 6.97 -5.16 4.19
C GLY A 26 6.48 -6.42 4.88
N LEU A 27 6.54 -7.55 4.17
CA LEU A 27 6.25 -8.89 4.68
C LEU A 27 7.57 -9.59 4.93
N ARG A 28 7.96 -9.72 6.20
CA ARG A 28 9.28 -10.21 6.68
C ARG A 28 10.04 -11.11 5.71
N CYS A 29 9.49 -12.27 5.38
CA CYS A 29 10.11 -13.27 4.50
C CYS A 29 9.41 -13.44 3.14
N CYS A 30 8.26 -12.79 2.94
CA CYS A 30 7.41 -13.03 1.77
C CYS A 30 7.51 -11.91 0.72
N GLY A 31 8.19 -10.80 1.05
CA GLY A 31 8.38 -9.67 0.16
C GLY A 31 7.51 -8.47 0.54
N TYR A 32 6.76 -7.91 -0.38
CA TYR A 32 6.04 -6.65 -0.21
C TYR A 32 4.60 -6.79 -0.69
N SER A 33 3.68 -6.03 -0.11
CA SER A 33 2.31 -5.91 -0.61
C SER A 33 1.82 -4.47 -0.53
N ALA A 34 0.74 -4.17 -1.25
CA ALA A 34 0.13 -2.86 -1.22
C ALA A 34 -1.36 -2.94 -0.86
N TRP A 35 -1.80 -1.96 -0.09
CA TRP A 35 -3.20 -1.73 0.25
C TRP A 35 -3.63 -0.36 -0.24
N VAL A 36 -4.83 -0.29 -0.78
CA VAL A 36 -5.40 0.94 -1.33
C VAL A 36 -6.52 1.36 -0.40
N VAL A 37 -6.40 2.57 0.13
CA VAL A 37 -7.42 3.21 0.96
C VAL A 37 -8.13 4.24 0.12
N GLU A 38 -9.42 4.04 -0.07
CA GLU A 38 -10.29 4.98 -0.75
C GLU A 38 -10.75 6.08 0.21
N ARG A 39 -11.13 7.23 -0.35
CA ARG A 39 -11.71 8.35 0.41
C ARG A 39 -12.99 7.99 1.15
N SER A 40 -13.68 6.93 0.72
CA SER A 40 -14.84 6.36 1.42
C SER A 40 -14.46 5.54 2.67
N GLY A 41 -13.16 5.42 3.00
CA GLY A 41 -12.64 4.57 4.07
C GLY A 41 -12.47 3.10 3.69
N LYS A 42 -12.90 2.69 2.48
CA LYS A 42 -12.74 1.31 2.02
C LYS A 42 -11.28 0.98 1.79
N ARG A 43 -10.81 -0.11 2.41
CA ARG A 43 -9.45 -0.63 2.26
C ARG A 43 -9.46 -1.92 1.45
N ARG A 44 -8.69 -1.97 0.35
CA ARG A 44 -8.61 -3.11 -0.57
C ARG A 44 -7.17 -3.50 -0.84
N GLN A 45 -6.89 -4.79 -0.94
CA GLN A 45 -5.54 -5.26 -1.27
C GLN A 45 -5.29 -5.09 -2.77
N PHE A 46 -4.18 -4.49 -3.16
CA PHE A 46 -3.80 -4.38 -4.56
C PHE A 46 -3.41 -5.76 -5.12
N ALA A 47 -3.84 -6.03 -6.36
CA ALA A 47 -3.52 -7.26 -7.08
C ALA A 47 -3.24 -7.00 -8.56
N GLU A 48 -2.25 -7.70 -9.10
CA GLU A 48 -2.02 -7.82 -10.55
C GLU A 48 -2.34 -9.26 -10.97
N GLY A 49 -3.51 -9.46 -11.56
CA GLY A 49 -4.07 -10.82 -11.73
C GLY A 49 -4.30 -11.48 -10.37
N GLN A 50 -3.68 -12.64 -10.14
CA GLN A 50 -3.72 -13.34 -8.85
C GLN A 50 -2.62 -12.88 -7.87
N ARG A 51 -1.62 -12.14 -8.35
CA ARG A 51 -0.46 -11.73 -7.56
C ARG A 51 -0.84 -10.58 -6.61
N THR A 52 -0.62 -10.79 -5.32
CA THR A 52 -0.81 -9.78 -4.25
C THR A 52 0.46 -9.53 -3.44
N VAL A 53 1.55 -10.21 -3.77
CA VAL A 53 2.84 -10.15 -3.10
C VAL A 53 3.96 -10.03 -4.13
N TRP A 54 4.93 -9.16 -3.86
CA TRP A 54 6.06 -8.85 -4.72
C TRP A 54 7.36 -9.16 -4.00
N SER A 55 8.31 -9.79 -4.70
CA SER A 55 9.61 -10.19 -4.14
C SER A 55 10.46 -8.99 -3.72
N ASP A 56 10.36 -7.88 -4.45
CA ASP A 56 11.11 -6.66 -4.19
C ASP A 56 10.20 -5.42 -4.20
N GLN A 57 10.62 -4.41 -3.43
CA GLN A 57 9.86 -3.17 -3.28
C GLN A 57 9.79 -2.36 -4.58
N GLY A 58 10.86 -2.39 -5.38
CA GLY A 58 10.99 -1.60 -6.61
C GLY A 58 9.98 -2.01 -7.67
N SER A 59 9.81 -3.32 -7.89
CA SER A 59 8.83 -3.86 -8.83
C SER A 59 7.40 -3.49 -8.46
N LEU A 60 7.04 -3.58 -7.17
CA LEU A 60 5.73 -3.12 -6.69
C LEU A 60 5.55 -1.61 -6.93
N LYS A 61 6.54 -0.79 -6.57
CA LYS A 61 6.51 0.66 -6.81
C LYS A 61 6.31 1.01 -8.28
N ARG A 62 7.02 0.36 -9.21
CA ARG A 62 6.86 0.57 -10.67
C ARG A 62 5.44 0.25 -11.14
N VAL A 63 4.85 -0.85 -10.69
CA VAL A 63 3.48 -1.23 -11.07
C VAL A 63 2.46 -0.22 -10.54
N LEU A 64 2.61 0.23 -9.28
CA LEU A 64 1.76 1.27 -8.70
C LEU A 64 1.89 2.60 -9.45
N GLN A 65 3.11 3.00 -9.79
CA GLN A 65 3.39 4.18 -10.59
C GLN A 65 2.71 4.11 -11.97
N ALA A 66 2.74 2.94 -12.63
CA ALA A 66 2.05 2.72 -13.91
C ALA A 66 0.51 2.80 -13.80
N CYS A 67 -0.05 2.63 -12.58
CA CYS A 67 -1.46 2.87 -12.30
C CYS A 67 -1.78 4.36 -12.05
N GLY A 68 -0.78 5.25 -12.09
CA GLY A 68 -0.93 6.67 -11.82
C GLY A 68 -0.74 7.06 -10.34
N VAL A 69 -0.36 6.11 -9.48
CA VAL A 69 -0.04 6.41 -8.07
C VAL A 69 1.21 7.29 -8.04
N ARG A 70 1.13 8.42 -7.33
CA ARG A 70 2.24 9.39 -7.23
C ARG A 70 3.13 9.17 -6.02
N GLU A 71 2.57 8.60 -4.97
CA GLU A 71 3.23 8.37 -3.70
C GLU A 71 2.60 7.18 -2.98
N VAL A 72 3.39 6.57 -2.11
CA VAL A 72 2.96 5.49 -1.23
C VAL A 72 3.32 5.83 0.20
N TYR A 73 2.63 5.22 1.14
CA TYR A 73 2.89 5.37 2.56
C TYR A 73 3.46 4.06 3.09
N TRP A 74 4.73 4.07 3.45
CA TRP A 74 5.38 2.93 4.06
C TRP A 74 4.88 2.75 5.49
N ARG A 75 4.15 1.66 5.69
CA ARG A 75 3.77 1.18 7.02
C ARG A 75 4.85 0.18 7.42
N GLN A 76 5.62 0.51 8.46
CA GLN A 76 6.47 -0.49 9.08
C GLN A 76 5.58 -1.66 9.55
N PRO A 77 6.03 -2.91 9.39
CA PRO A 77 5.30 -4.01 10.00
C PRO A 77 5.20 -3.73 11.49
N VAL A 78 3.97 -3.85 11.99
CA VAL A 78 3.67 -3.88 13.43
C VAL A 78 4.70 -4.78 14.10
N SER A 79 5.46 -4.22 15.05
CA SER A 79 6.44 -4.96 15.85
C SER A 79 5.78 -6.13 16.58
N HIS A 80 6.53 -7.19 16.89
CA HIS A 80 6.05 -8.32 17.69
C HIS A 80 5.47 -7.88 19.05
N ASP A 81 5.89 -6.74 19.59
CA ASP A 81 5.42 -6.21 20.87
C ASP A 81 3.89 -5.92 20.89
N GLU A 82 3.25 -5.64 19.74
CA GLU A 82 1.79 -5.43 19.72
C GLU A 82 0.98 -6.74 19.80
N MET A 83 1.62 -7.90 19.60
CA MET A 83 0.98 -9.21 19.84
C MET A 83 1.07 -9.65 21.30
N ILE A 84 1.95 -9.04 22.11
CA ILE A 84 2.12 -9.33 23.54
C ILE A 84 1.72 -8.10 24.36
N GLY A 85 0.49 -7.61 24.16
CA GLY A 85 -0.21 -6.76 25.13
C GLY A 85 0.49 -5.49 25.63
N ARG A 86 1.40 -4.87 24.86
CA ARG A 86 1.99 -3.59 25.23
C ARG A 86 1.24 -2.41 24.59
N PRO A 87 1.02 -1.32 25.34
CA PRO A 87 0.26 -0.18 24.86
C PRO A 87 0.97 0.50 23.67
N LEU A 88 0.16 0.82 22.68
CA LEU A 88 0.49 1.35 21.37
C LEU A 88 1.38 2.60 21.47
N GLY A 89 2.64 2.47 21.07
CA GLY A 89 3.43 3.62 20.66
C GLY A 89 2.83 4.14 19.35
N ILE A 90 2.06 5.23 19.45
CA ILE A 90 1.39 5.89 18.32
C ILE A 90 2.45 6.39 17.34
N GLU A 91 2.86 5.56 16.39
CA GLU A 91 3.54 6.00 15.18
C GLU A 91 2.50 6.72 14.28
N PRO A 92 2.85 7.87 13.68
CA PRO A 92 1.90 8.81 13.10
C PRO A 92 1.02 8.15 12.02
N GLU A 93 -0.28 8.41 12.10
CA GLU A 93 -1.40 7.58 11.66
C GLU A 93 -1.41 7.09 10.19
N ARG A 94 -0.50 7.57 9.33
CA ARG A 94 -0.45 7.24 7.89
C ARG A 94 0.79 6.47 7.46
N GLY A 95 1.86 6.42 8.26
CA GLY A 95 3.16 5.87 7.85
C GLY A 95 4.00 6.86 7.03
N LEU A 96 5.24 6.48 6.67
CA LEU A 96 6.20 7.34 5.99
C LEU A 96 5.80 7.56 4.51
N ARG A 97 5.55 8.80 4.11
CA ARG A 97 5.26 9.16 2.71
C ARG A 97 6.52 9.02 1.85
N ILE A 98 6.41 8.27 0.75
CA ILE A 98 7.47 8.00 -0.21
C ILE A 98 6.96 8.37 -1.61
N PRO A 99 7.54 9.38 -2.29
CA PRO A 99 7.19 9.70 -3.66
C PRO A 99 7.62 8.56 -4.61
N LEU A 100 6.79 8.27 -5.61
CA LEU A 100 7.08 7.30 -6.68
C LEU A 100 7.67 7.95 -7.94
N ARG A 101 7.67 9.29 -8.01
CA ARG A 101 8.39 10.06 -9.03
C ARG A 101 9.60 10.69 -8.35
N ALA A 102 10.74 10.72 -9.05
CA ALA A 102 11.80 11.63 -8.67
C ALA A 102 11.25 13.05 -8.82
N GLU A 103 11.28 13.84 -7.75
CA GLU A 103 11.13 15.28 -7.88
C GLU A 103 12.38 15.74 -8.66
N SER A 104 12.16 16.20 -9.89
CA SER A 104 13.20 16.85 -10.70
C SER A 104 13.31 18.31 -10.32
#